data_AF-A0A919HN96-F1
#
_entry.id   AF-A0A919HN96-F1
#
_cell.length_a   1.000
_cell.length_b   1.000
_cell.length_c   1.000
_cell.angle_alpha   90.00
_cell.angle_beta   90.00
_cell.angle_gamma   90.00
#
_symmetry.space_group_name_H-M   'P 1'
#
loop_
_entity.id
_entity.type
_entity.pdbx_description
1 polymer ?
#
loop_
_entity_poly.entity_id
_entity_poly.type
_entity_poly.pdbx_seq_one_letter_code
_entity_poly.pdbx_strand_id
1 'polypeptide(L)'
;MPASEVYDEAGILTITPGSTNPQITERGMKDIFRMCGRDDQQGAIAANYMLDVLKAKKIAVIHDKDTYGQGLADATRAALAKRGTKEVLYEGLSRGEKTLTPGDQDRRPQAGRGLLWRLPSGSGPAGAPDARAGVQAKFSGDCIVTEELVTAAGGQFTNGVLMTFGQDPRTLPDGKAVIEKFRASGFEPEGYTLYAYASIQAIAAAGTPSVPITPKPATG
;
A
#
# COMPACT_ATOMS: atom_id res chain seq x y z
N MET A 1 5.47 -11.87 5.59
CA MET A 1 5.61 -12.90 4.54
C MET A 1 5.63 -14.38 4.99
N PRO A 2 5.68 -14.74 6.30
CA PRO A 2 5.65 -16.16 6.70
C PRO A 2 4.42 -16.96 6.24
N ALA A 3 3.24 -16.33 6.20
CA ALA A 3 2.00 -17.06 5.88
C ALA A 3 2.00 -17.69 4.48
N SER A 4 2.54 -17.01 3.46
CA SER A 4 2.59 -17.54 2.09
C SER A 4 3.50 -18.77 1.96
N GLU A 5 4.52 -18.92 2.81
CA GLU A 5 5.38 -20.11 2.81
C GLU A 5 4.60 -21.32 3.32
N VAL A 6 3.87 -21.15 4.43
CA VAL A 6 2.98 -22.18 4.97
C VAL A 6 1.91 -22.59 3.96
N TYR A 7 1.33 -21.63 3.23
CA TYR A 7 0.31 -21.93 2.22
C TYR A 7 0.88 -22.67 1.00
N ASP A 8 2.04 -22.25 0.49
CA ASP A 8 2.72 -22.92 -0.62
C ASP A 8 3.14 -24.35 -0.23
N GLU A 9 3.71 -24.55 0.97
CA GLU A 9 4.05 -25.87 1.51
C GLU A 9 2.82 -26.78 1.67
N ALA A 10 1.67 -26.21 1.99
CA ALA A 10 0.41 -26.91 2.14
C ALA A 10 -0.36 -27.09 0.80
N GLY A 11 0.15 -26.56 -0.32
CA GLY A 11 -0.54 -26.58 -1.61
C GLY A 11 -1.84 -25.78 -1.64
N ILE A 12 -1.92 -24.71 -0.83
CA ILE A 12 -3.08 -23.84 -0.71
C ILE A 12 -2.95 -22.67 -1.69
N LEU A 13 -3.82 -22.64 -2.70
CA LEU A 13 -3.96 -21.51 -3.60
C LEU A 13 -4.34 -20.25 -2.83
N THR A 14 -3.54 -19.19 -3.02
CA THR A 14 -3.70 -17.91 -2.33
C THR A 14 -3.75 -16.78 -3.35
N ILE A 15 -4.78 -15.92 -3.26
CA ILE A 15 -4.84 -14.66 -4.02
C ILE A 15 -4.89 -13.50 -3.05
N THR A 16 -3.82 -12.71 -2.95
CA THR A 16 -3.81 -11.54 -2.08
C THR A 16 -4.48 -10.33 -2.74
N PRO A 17 -5.47 -9.68 -2.08
CA PRO A 17 -6.10 -8.49 -2.62
C PRO A 17 -5.27 -7.23 -2.44
N GLY A 18 -4.26 -7.20 -1.56
CA GLY A 18 -3.56 -5.96 -1.18
C GLY A 18 -2.10 -6.10 -0.75
N SER A 19 -1.45 -7.25 -0.96
CA SER A 19 0.00 -7.38 -0.69
C SER A 19 0.82 -7.01 -1.93
N THR A 20 1.31 -5.78 -1.95
CA THR A 20 1.95 -5.16 -3.12
C THR A 20 3.46 -5.44 -3.23
N ASN A 21 4.13 -5.89 -2.17
CA ASN A 21 5.57 -6.12 -2.20
C ASN A 21 5.96 -7.15 -3.30
N PRO A 22 6.88 -6.84 -4.23
CA PRO A 22 7.32 -7.74 -5.30
C PRO A 22 7.68 -9.15 -4.86
N GLN A 23 8.27 -9.32 -3.67
CA GLN A 23 8.70 -10.62 -3.16
C GLN A 23 7.55 -11.60 -2.89
N ILE A 24 6.30 -11.14 -2.82
CA ILE A 24 5.15 -12.04 -2.64
C ILE A 24 5.07 -13.09 -3.77
N THR A 25 5.40 -12.73 -5.01
CA THR A 25 5.33 -13.64 -6.18
C THR A 25 6.66 -13.80 -6.92
N GLU A 26 7.79 -13.45 -6.31
CA GLU A 26 9.13 -13.58 -6.92
C GLU A 26 9.99 -14.67 -6.25
N ARG A 27 9.42 -15.41 -5.29
CA ARG A 27 10.11 -16.49 -4.56
C ARG A 27 9.93 -17.88 -5.19
N GLY A 28 9.43 -17.95 -6.42
CA GLY A 28 9.24 -19.23 -7.15
C GLY A 28 8.05 -20.07 -6.69
N MET A 29 7.20 -19.54 -5.80
CA MET A 29 5.96 -20.16 -5.34
C MET A 29 4.93 -20.21 -6.49
N LYS A 30 4.26 -21.35 -6.66
CA LYS A 30 3.39 -21.60 -7.83
C LYS A 30 1.94 -21.20 -7.61
N ASP A 31 1.49 -21.26 -6.36
CA ASP A 31 0.08 -21.12 -6.00
C ASP A 31 -0.25 -19.77 -5.34
N ILE A 32 0.66 -18.79 -5.46
CA ILE A 32 0.51 -17.44 -4.91
C ILE A 32 0.28 -16.43 -6.04
N PHE A 33 -0.91 -15.81 -6.03
CA PHE A 33 -1.34 -14.80 -6.99
C PHE A 33 -1.73 -13.49 -6.28
N ARG A 34 -1.98 -12.45 -7.06
CA ARG A 34 -2.41 -11.13 -6.58
C ARG A 34 -3.59 -10.64 -7.40
N MET A 35 -4.49 -9.91 -6.75
CA MET A 35 -5.45 -9.05 -7.44
C MET A 35 -4.97 -7.59 -7.52
N CYS A 36 -4.08 -7.19 -6.61
CA CYS A 36 -3.46 -5.86 -6.60
C CYS A 36 -2.21 -5.76 -7.50
N GLY A 37 -1.78 -4.53 -7.75
CA GLY A 37 -0.50 -4.21 -8.39
C GLY A 37 0.71 -4.46 -7.47
N ARG A 38 1.87 -3.95 -7.88
CA ARG A 38 3.15 -4.14 -7.17
C ARG A 38 3.82 -2.82 -6.77
N ASP A 39 4.63 -2.85 -5.70
CA ASP A 39 5.32 -1.66 -5.20
C ASP A 39 6.40 -1.10 -6.14
N ASP A 40 7.00 -1.93 -6.99
CA ASP A 40 7.96 -1.47 -8.00
C ASP A 40 7.28 -0.64 -9.10
N GLN A 41 6.05 -1.01 -9.48
CA GLN A 41 5.20 -0.19 -10.35
C GLN A 41 4.72 1.08 -9.63
N GLN A 42 4.23 0.92 -8.40
CA GLN A 42 3.73 2.01 -7.59
C GLN A 42 4.80 3.07 -7.29
N GLY A 43 6.00 2.63 -6.91
CA GLY A 43 7.14 3.51 -6.64
C GLY A 43 7.64 4.26 -7.88
N ALA A 44 7.57 3.64 -9.07
CA ALA A 44 7.86 4.33 -10.33
C ALA A 44 6.83 5.43 -10.63
N ILE A 45 5.54 5.15 -10.43
CA ILE A 45 4.47 6.15 -10.58
C ILE A 45 4.67 7.30 -9.59
N ALA A 46 4.95 6.98 -8.32
CA ALA A 46 5.20 7.96 -7.28
C ALA A 46 6.38 8.88 -7.62
N ALA A 47 7.53 8.30 -8.01
CA ALA A 47 8.71 9.03 -8.43
C ALA A 47 8.43 9.96 -9.61
N ASN A 48 7.79 9.45 -10.66
CA ASN A 48 7.46 10.23 -11.85
C ASN A 48 6.48 11.37 -11.52
N TYR A 49 5.46 11.11 -10.69
CA TYR A 49 4.52 12.15 -10.29
C TYR A 49 5.20 13.26 -9.49
N MET A 50 6.09 12.91 -8.55
CA MET A 50 6.86 13.89 -7.78
C MET A 50 7.74 14.76 -8.68
N LEU A 51 8.42 14.18 -9.66
CA LEU A 51 9.32 14.90 -10.56
C LEU A 51 8.58 15.70 -11.64
N ASP A 52 7.59 15.09 -12.28
CA ASP A 52 7.00 15.60 -13.51
C ASP A 52 5.78 16.47 -13.26
N VAL A 53 4.99 16.17 -12.23
CA VAL A 53 3.77 16.92 -11.89
C VAL A 53 4.03 17.90 -10.76
N LEU A 54 4.55 17.41 -9.62
CA LEU A 54 4.81 18.27 -8.46
C LEU A 54 6.05 19.16 -8.63
N LYS A 55 6.88 18.85 -9.64
CA LYS A 55 8.17 19.52 -9.91
C LYS A 55 9.03 19.58 -8.65
N ALA A 56 9.04 18.50 -7.87
CA ALA A 56 9.77 18.43 -6.61
C ALA A 56 11.28 18.45 -6.88
N LYS A 57 11.98 19.43 -6.28
CA LYS A 57 13.44 19.58 -6.41
C LYS A 57 14.22 18.85 -5.31
N LYS A 58 13.58 18.68 -4.17
CA LYS A 58 14.11 18.00 -2.99
C LYS A 58 13.05 17.00 -2.57
N ILE A 59 13.45 15.76 -2.33
CA ILE A 59 12.53 14.67 -2.03
C ILE A 59 12.99 14.00 -0.73
N ALA A 60 12.08 13.81 0.21
CA ALA A 60 12.31 12.99 1.39
C ALA A 60 11.45 11.73 1.29
N VAL A 61 12.04 10.61 1.67
CA VAL A 61 11.40 9.30 1.64
C VAL A 61 11.42 8.74 3.05
N ILE A 62 10.25 8.50 3.61
CA ILE A 62 10.12 8.02 4.98
C ILE A 62 9.22 6.79 5.01
N HIS A 63 9.69 5.75 5.70
CA HIS A 63 9.01 4.48 5.84
C HIS A 63 8.93 4.08 7.31
N ASP A 64 8.15 3.05 7.62
CA ASP A 64 7.90 2.59 8.99
C ASP A 64 8.61 1.24 9.31
N LYS A 65 9.70 0.96 8.58
CA LYS A 65 10.56 -0.25 8.67
C LYS A 65 9.85 -1.60 8.43
N ASP A 66 8.54 -1.63 8.31
CA ASP A 66 7.79 -2.81 7.92
C ASP A 66 8.08 -3.18 6.45
N THR A 67 7.97 -4.47 6.11
CA THR A 67 8.29 -5.01 4.77
C THR A 67 7.57 -4.29 3.62
N TYR A 68 6.32 -3.86 3.82
CA TYR A 68 5.58 -3.08 2.81
C TYR A 68 6.10 -1.64 2.75
N GLY A 69 6.09 -0.91 3.87
CA GLY A 69 6.48 0.50 3.88
C GLY A 69 7.90 0.74 3.40
N GLN A 70 8.85 -0.09 3.84
CA GLN A 70 10.22 -0.04 3.37
C GLN A 70 10.33 -0.45 1.90
N GLY A 71 9.64 -1.52 1.48
CA GLY A 71 9.66 -2.01 0.10
C GLY A 71 9.18 -0.94 -0.91
N LEU A 72 8.08 -0.26 -0.61
CA LEU A 72 7.59 0.84 -1.44
C LEU A 72 8.54 2.05 -1.46
N ALA A 73 9.13 2.38 -0.31
CA ALA A 73 10.09 3.46 -0.20
C ALA A 73 11.36 3.18 -1.03
N ASP A 74 11.90 1.97 -0.93
CA ASP A 74 13.06 1.54 -1.72
C ASP A 74 12.76 1.47 -3.22
N ALA A 75 11.57 0.98 -3.61
CA ALA A 75 11.11 1.00 -4.99
C ALA A 75 11.04 2.44 -5.55
N THR A 76 10.50 3.38 -4.77
CA THR A 76 10.43 4.78 -5.17
C THR A 76 11.82 5.40 -5.30
N ARG A 77 12.74 5.13 -4.37
CA ARG A 77 14.14 5.58 -4.44
C ARG A 77 14.86 5.05 -5.66
N ALA A 78 14.67 3.77 -5.97
CA ALA A 78 15.25 3.16 -7.17
C ALA A 78 14.73 3.87 -8.44
N ALA A 79 13.45 4.23 -8.50
CA ALA A 79 12.88 4.99 -9.61
C ALA A 79 13.41 6.43 -9.69
N LEU A 80 13.56 7.13 -8.56
CA LEU A 80 14.20 8.46 -8.50
C LEU A 80 15.65 8.41 -8.98
N ALA A 81 16.42 7.42 -8.54
CA ALA A 81 17.81 7.24 -8.94
C ALA A 81 17.95 6.99 -10.45
N LYS A 82 17.05 6.19 -11.05
CA LYS A 82 16.97 6.00 -12.51
C LYS A 82 16.70 7.30 -13.28
N ARG A 83 16.07 8.28 -12.63
CA ARG A 83 15.82 9.63 -13.15
C ARG A 83 16.92 10.63 -12.77
N GLY A 84 18.03 10.18 -12.20
CA GLY A 84 19.15 11.03 -11.78
C GLY A 84 18.84 11.89 -10.55
N THR A 85 17.79 11.59 -9.80
CA THR A 85 17.42 12.32 -8.58
C THR A 85 17.76 11.50 -7.35
N LYS A 86 18.46 12.12 -6.40
CA LYS A 86 18.72 11.56 -5.07
C LYS A 86 17.84 12.25 -4.03
N GLU A 87 17.24 11.46 -3.15
CA GLU A 87 16.51 11.96 -2.01
C GLU A 87 17.42 12.75 -1.06
N VAL A 88 16.89 13.83 -0.49
CA VAL A 88 17.57 14.63 0.53
C VAL A 88 17.42 14.03 1.92
N LEU A 89 16.59 13.00 2.09
CA LEU A 89 16.40 12.24 3.32
C LEU A 89 15.82 10.86 2.98
N TYR A 90 16.38 9.82 3.58
CA TYR A 90 15.80 8.49 3.63
C TYR A 90 15.83 8.03 5.08
N GLU A 91 14.66 7.87 5.71
CA GLU A 91 14.59 7.56 7.14
C GLU A 91 13.49 6.53 7.44
N GLY A 92 13.78 5.67 8.43
CA GLY A 92 12.83 4.69 8.92
C GLY A 92 12.35 5.07 10.32
N LEU A 93 11.04 5.13 10.51
CA LEU A 93 10.41 5.33 11.82
C LEU A 93 9.97 4.00 12.41
N SER A 94 10.36 3.71 13.63
CA SER A 94 9.89 2.52 14.34
C SER A 94 8.42 2.70 14.77
N ARG A 95 7.67 1.62 14.93
CA ARG A 95 6.30 1.69 15.48
C ARG A 95 6.33 2.38 16.86
N GLY A 96 5.50 3.39 17.03
CA GLY A 96 5.42 4.19 18.25
C GLY A 96 6.35 5.41 18.27
N GLU A 97 7.32 5.52 17.37
CA GLU A 97 8.06 6.76 17.13
C GLU A 97 7.17 7.74 16.36
N LYS A 98 6.76 8.81 17.04
CA LYS A 98 5.84 9.82 16.47
C LYS A 98 6.55 10.95 15.73
N THR A 99 7.88 11.04 15.89
CA THR A 99 8.68 12.16 15.39
C THR A 99 10.02 11.67 14.89
N LEU A 100 10.49 12.25 13.79
CA LEU A 100 11.87 12.11 13.32
C LEU A 100 12.87 12.63 14.36
N THR A 101 14.14 12.23 14.25
CA THR A 101 15.23 12.83 15.05
C THR A 101 15.34 14.33 14.76
N PRO A 102 15.86 15.16 15.67
CA PRO A 102 16.00 16.60 15.43
C PRO A 102 16.73 16.95 14.12
N GLY A 103 17.79 16.21 13.77
CA GLY A 103 18.52 16.41 12.52
C GLY A 103 17.71 16.09 11.26
N ASP A 104 16.83 15.09 11.33
CA ASP A 104 15.95 14.72 10.22
C ASP A 104 14.71 15.63 10.14
N GLN A 105 14.25 16.15 11.28
CA GLN A 105 13.23 17.20 11.35
C GLN A 105 13.69 18.46 10.62
N ASP A 106 14.96 18.84 10.69
CA ASP A 106 15.49 20.02 9.98
C ASP A 106 15.61 19.81 8.46
N ARG A 107 15.75 18.56 8.01
CA ARG A 107 15.84 18.19 6.58
C ARG A 107 14.47 18.01 5.94
N ARG A 108 13.46 17.61 6.72
CA ARG A 108 12.10 17.34 6.26
C ARG A 108 11.41 18.54 5.58
N PRO A 109 11.41 19.78 6.13
CA PRO A 109 10.85 20.96 5.47
C PRO A 109 11.47 21.25 4.11
N GLN A 110 12.72 20.83 3.90
CA GLN A 110 13.41 21.05 2.64
C GLN A 110 12.81 20.21 1.50
N ALA A 111 12.14 19.09 1.81
CA ALA A 111 11.50 18.23 0.81
C ALA A 111 10.27 18.87 0.15
N GLY A 112 9.69 19.93 0.73
CA GLY A 112 8.55 20.65 0.15
C GLY A 112 7.43 19.72 -0.33
N ARG A 113 7.19 19.67 -1.65
CA ARG A 113 6.16 18.83 -2.29
C ARG A 113 6.56 17.37 -2.53
N GLY A 114 7.82 17.00 -2.31
CA GLY A 114 8.38 15.68 -2.59
C GLY A 114 8.52 14.80 -1.34
N LEU A 115 7.53 14.76 -0.45
CA LEU A 115 7.58 13.87 0.70
C LEU A 115 6.71 12.64 0.43
N LEU A 116 7.35 11.49 0.20
CA LEU A 116 6.71 10.17 0.27
C LEU A 116 6.72 9.70 1.72
N TRP A 117 5.53 9.45 2.28
CA TRP A 117 5.38 9.07 3.67
C TRP A 117 4.42 7.89 3.83
N ARG A 118 4.85 6.87 4.56
CA ARG A 118 3.94 5.91 5.19
C ARG A 118 3.68 6.32 6.64
N LEU A 119 2.41 6.38 7.05
CA LEU A 119 2.00 6.64 8.44
C LEU A 119 2.46 5.48 9.33
N PRO A 120 3.40 5.69 10.29
CA PRO A 120 3.87 4.65 11.19
C PRO A 120 2.75 4.03 12.02
N SER A 121 1.70 4.81 12.28
CA SER A 121 0.54 4.36 13.04
C SER A 121 -0.51 3.64 12.16
N GLY A 122 -0.24 3.42 10.87
CA GLY A 122 -1.15 2.78 9.93
C GLY A 122 -2.10 3.76 9.24
N SER A 123 -2.97 3.23 8.38
CA SER A 123 -3.80 4.02 7.48
C SER A 123 -5.22 4.30 7.94
N GLY A 124 -5.70 3.64 8.99
CA GLY A 124 -7.03 3.91 9.57
C GLY A 124 -6.99 4.97 10.69
N PRO A 125 -7.86 4.88 11.70
CA PRO A 125 -7.94 5.84 12.80
C PRO A 125 -6.62 6.00 13.57
N ALA A 126 -5.82 4.94 13.61
CA ALA A 126 -4.50 4.97 14.23
C ALA A 126 -3.53 5.95 13.52
N GLY A 127 -3.69 6.20 12.21
CA GLY A 127 -2.91 7.18 11.45
C GLY A 127 -3.30 8.65 11.67
N ALA A 128 -4.43 8.91 12.35
CA ALA A 128 -4.94 10.26 12.56
C ALA A 128 -3.97 11.20 13.30
N PRO A 129 -3.23 10.79 14.35
CA PRO A 129 -2.24 11.64 15.00
C PRO A 129 -1.14 12.09 14.04
N ASP A 130 -0.67 11.20 13.17
CA ASP A 130 0.39 11.50 12.20
C ASP A 130 -0.12 12.48 11.13
N ALA A 131 -1.36 12.31 10.66
CA ALA A 131 -2.02 13.27 9.78
C ALA A 131 -2.19 14.64 10.46
N ARG A 132 -2.66 14.67 11.72
CA ARG A 132 -2.89 15.90 12.51
C ARG A 132 -1.63 16.65 12.88
N ALA A 133 -0.54 15.92 13.15
CA ALA A 133 0.76 16.49 13.50
C ALA A 133 1.40 17.29 12.36
N GLY A 134 0.68 17.48 11.24
CA GLY A 134 1.18 18.26 10.13
C GLY A 134 2.34 17.54 9.47
N VAL A 135 2.26 16.21 9.35
CA VAL A 135 3.09 15.54 8.36
C VAL A 135 2.63 16.08 7.00
N GLN A 136 3.25 17.19 6.54
CA GLN A 136 3.23 17.79 5.20
C GLN A 136 3.58 16.81 4.06
N ALA A 137 3.37 15.51 4.23
CA ALA A 137 3.45 14.54 3.17
C ALA A 137 2.39 14.92 2.14
N LYS A 138 2.87 15.30 0.96
CA LYS A 138 2.01 15.49 -0.19
C LYS A 138 1.70 14.16 -0.87
N PHE A 139 2.37 13.07 -0.49
CA PHE A 139 2.27 11.80 -1.20
C PHE A 139 2.41 10.59 -0.25
N SER A 140 1.55 9.60 -0.41
CA SER A 140 1.61 8.29 0.27
C SER A 140 1.36 7.14 -0.71
N GLY A 141 1.45 5.90 -0.22
CA GLY A 141 1.11 4.70 -0.97
C GLY A 141 -0.37 4.32 -0.85
N ASP A 142 -0.70 3.15 -1.40
CA ASP A 142 -2.06 2.58 -1.43
C ASP A 142 -2.70 2.36 -0.06
N CYS A 143 -1.89 2.27 1.00
CA CYS A 143 -2.41 1.93 2.31
C CYS A 143 -3.44 2.94 2.83
N ILE A 144 -3.35 4.22 2.46
CA ILE A 144 -4.21 5.29 3.00
C ILE A 144 -5.55 5.47 2.26
N VAL A 145 -5.92 4.53 1.39
CA VAL A 145 -7.16 4.57 0.60
C VAL A 145 -8.35 4.16 1.48
N THR A 146 -8.67 5.01 2.46
CA THR A 146 -9.83 4.83 3.34
C THR A 146 -10.37 6.16 3.89
N GLU A 147 -11.69 6.28 3.97
CA GLU A 147 -12.39 7.39 4.61
C GLU A 147 -12.19 7.44 6.13
N GLU A 148 -11.85 6.32 6.77
CA GLU A 148 -11.61 6.28 8.22
C GLU A 148 -10.45 7.20 8.62
N LEU A 149 -9.40 7.29 7.80
CA LEU A 149 -8.30 8.22 8.03
C LEU A 149 -8.77 9.66 8.01
N VAL A 150 -9.58 10.02 7.01
CA VAL A 150 -10.08 11.38 6.80
C VAL A 150 -10.95 11.78 7.99
N THR A 151 -11.86 10.91 8.38
CA THR A 151 -12.77 11.12 9.52
C THR A 151 -12.00 11.22 10.83
N ALA A 152 -11.11 10.27 11.10
CA ALA A 152 -10.35 10.25 12.34
C ALA A 152 -9.35 11.40 12.43
N ALA A 153 -8.70 11.79 11.33
CA ALA A 153 -7.78 12.94 11.32
C ALA A 153 -8.53 14.27 11.48
N GLY A 154 -9.74 14.38 10.94
CA GLY A 154 -10.57 15.59 10.98
C GLY A 154 -10.54 16.40 9.68
N GLY A 155 -10.45 15.74 8.51
CA GLY A 155 -10.62 16.28 7.15
C GLY A 155 -9.60 17.33 6.69
N GLN A 156 -9.49 18.44 7.42
CA GLN A 156 -8.56 19.53 7.14
C GLN A 156 -7.08 19.08 7.15
N PHE A 157 -6.75 18.02 7.89
CA PHE A 157 -5.41 17.47 8.00
C PHE A 157 -5.03 16.48 6.89
N THR A 158 -6.02 15.97 6.14
CA THR A 158 -5.79 15.08 4.99
C THR A 158 -6.01 15.79 3.65
N ASN A 159 -6.45 17.04 3.67
CA ASN A 159 -6.67 17.83 2.46
C ASN A 159 -5.36 18.04 1.68
N GLY A 160 -5.36 17.66 0.40
CA GLY A 160 -4.21 17.77 -0.48
C GLY A 160 -3.10 16.74 -0.22
N VAL A 161 -3.37 15.70 0.57
CA VAL A 161 -2.55 14.49 0.61
C VAL A 161 -2.88 13.66 -0.64
N LEU A 162 -1.86 13.32 -1.42
CA LEU A 162 -1.99 12.46 -2.58
C LEU A 162 -1.62 11.03 -2.19
N MET A 163 -2.12 10.06 -2.94
CA MET A 163 -1.77 8.66 -2.80
C MET A 163 -1.77 7.97 -4.15
N THR A 164 -0.94 6.96 -4.29
CA THR A 164 -1.08 6.00 -5.38
C THR A 164 -2.11 4.95 -5.03
N PHE A 165 -2.92 4.58 -6.01
CA PHE A 165 -3.77 3.40 -5.97
C PHE A 165 -3.97 2.90 -7.40
N GLY A 166 -4.44 1.65 -7.54
CA GLY A 166 -4.99 1.22 -8.82
C GLY A 166 -6.21 2.07 -9.19
N GLN A 167 -6.73 1.89 -10.41
CA GLN A 167 -8.00 2.50 -10.78
C GLN A 167 -9.07 2.09 -9.76
N ASP A 168 -9.85 3.04 -9.25
CA ASP A 168 -10.91 2.76 -8.29
C ASP A 168 -11.94 1.82 -8.92
N PRO A 169 -12.08 0.56 -8.44
CA PRO A 169 -12.99 -0.39 -9.06
C PRO A 169 -14.46 0.03 -8.96
N ARG A 170 -14.79 0.96 -8.05
CA ARG A 170 -16.14 1.54 -7.94
C ARG A 170 -16.54 2.37 -9.15
N THR A 171 -15.57 2.79 -9.97
CA THR A 171 -15.80 3.56 -11.21
C THR A 171 -16.00 2.66 -12.42
N LEU A 172 -15.79 1.35 -12.30
CA LEU A 172 -15.93 0.40 -13.38
C LEU A 172 -17.41 0.02 -13.57
N PRO A 173 -17.95 0.02 -14.81
CA PRO A 173 -19.34 -0.35 -15.06
C PRO A 173 -19.72 -1.75 -14.54
N ASP A 174 -18.81 -2.72 -14.66
CA ASP A 174 -19.04 -4.12 -14.32
C ASP A 174 -19.25 -4.34 -12.82
N GLY A 175 -18.77 -3.42 -11.96
CA GLY A 175 -18.90 -3.50 -10.52
C GLY A 175 -20.26 -3.02 -9.98
N LYS A 176 -21.09 -2.37 -10.80
CA LYS A 176 -22.27 -1.61 -10.33
C LYS A 176 -23.20 -2.42 -9.43
N ALA A 177 -23.56 -3.63 -9.85
CA ALA A 177 -24.49 -4.48 -9.09
C ALA A 177 -23.91 -4.93 -7.73
N VAL A 178 -22.59 -5.16 -7.64
CA VAL A 178 -21.92 -5.55 -6.40
C VAL A 178 -21.81 -4.36 -5.45
N ILE A 179 -21.49 -3.18 -5.99
CA ILE A 179 -21.40 -1.92 -5.23
C ILE A 179 -22.76 -1.58 -4.60
N GLU A 180 -23.85 -1.69 -5.37
CA GLU A 180 -25.21 -1.44 -4.87
C GLU A 180 -25.56 -2.39 -3.72
N LYS A 181 -25.16 -3.66 -3.79
CA LYS A 181 -25.40 -4.63 -2.70
C LYS A 181 -24.65 -4.28 -1.42
N PHE A 182 -23.36 -3.89 -1.52
CA PHE A 182 -22.60 -3.45 -0.35
C PHE A 182 -23.23 -2.20 0.30
N ARG A 183 -23.61 -1.21 -0.51
CA ARG A 183 -24.25 0.01 -0.02
C ARG A 183 -25.61 -0.26 0.61
N ALA A 184 -26.39 -1.17 0.04
CA ALA A 184 -27.67 -1.61 0.62
C ALA A 184 -27.48 -2.30 1.99
N SER A 185 -26.33 -2.92 2.26
CA SER A 185 -25.98 -3.44 3.59
C SER A 185 -25.37 -2.40 4.54
N GLY A 186 -25.28 -1.12 4.12
CA GLY A 186 -24.67 -0.05 4.91
C GLY A 186 -23.15 -0.07 4.92
N PHE A 187 -22.51 -0.72 3.94
CA PHE A 187 -21.06 -0.80 3.81
C PHE A 187 -20.60 -0.12 2.52
N GLU A 188 -19.66 0.83 2.61
CA GLU A 188 -19.06 1.44 1.42
C GLU A 188 -17.86 0.59 0.96
N PRO A 189 -17.88 0.02 -0.26
CA PRO A 189 -16.84 -0.91 -0.72
C PRO A 189 -15.60 -0.19 -1.26
N GLU A 190 -15.00 0.67 -0.43
CA GLU A 190 -13.80 1.43 -0.78
C GLU A 190 -12.51 0.59 -0.76
N GLY A 191 -11.44 1.17 -1.28
CA GLY A 191 -10.10 0.61 -1.26
C GLY A 191 -10.04 -0.82 -1.79
N TYR A 192 -9.60 -1.74 -0.94
CA TYR A 192 -9.36 -3.13 -1.31
C TYR A 192 -10.60 -4.03 -1.29
N THR A 193 -11.79 -3.52 -0.97
CA THR A 193 -13.01 -4.34 -0.87
C THR A 193 -13.30 -5.08 -2.18
N LEU A 194 -13.32 -4.34 -3.30
CA LEU A 194 -13.63 -4.93 -4.61
C LEU A 194 -12.46 -5.75 -5.16
N TYR A 195 -11.21 -5.49 -4.74
CA TYR A 195 -10.08 -6.37 -5.02
C TYR A 195 -10.26 -7.73 -4.33
N ALA A 196 -10.69 -7.74 -3.07
CA ALA A 196 -10.99 -8.99 -2.36
C ALA A 196 -12.18 -9.74 -2.98
N TYR A 197 -13.22 -9.02 -3.37
CA TYR A 197 -14.35 -9.61 -4.09
C TYR A 197 -13.91 -10.27 -5.40
N ALA A 198 -13.11 -9.57 -6.20
CA ALA A 198 -12.57 -10.08 -7.45
C ALA A 198 -11.63 -11.28 -7.25
N SER A 199 -10.85 -11.33 -6.15
CA SER A 199 -10.06 -12.52 -5.80
C SER A 199 -10.93 -13.76 -5.66
N ILE A 200 -12.08 -13.66 -5.01
CA ILE A 200 -13.02 -14.78 -4.87
C ILE A 200 -13.66 -15.14 -6.22
N GLN A 201 -14.01 -14.15 -7.04
CA GLN A 201 -14.50 -14.40 -8.40
C GLN A 201 -13.47 -15.13 -9.26
N ALA A 202 -12.20 -14.77 -9.17
CA ALA A 202 -11.11 -15.42 -9.90
C ALA A 202 -10.95 -16.88 -9.48
N ILE A 203 -11.01 -17.17 -8.17
CA ILE A 203 -11.01 -18.54 -7.65
C ILE A 203 -12.21 -19.33 -8.18
N ALA A 204 -13.41 -18.75 -8.13
CA ALA A 204 -14.62 -19.40 -8.63
C ALA A 204 -14.57 -19.67 -10.14
N ALA A 205 -14.04 -18.72 -10.93
CA ALA A 205 -13.92 -18.84 -12.38
C ALA A 205 -12.85 -19.84 -12.83
N ALA A 206 -11.76 -19.99 -12.05
CA ALA A 206 -10.74 -21.01 -12.29
C ALA A 206 -11.27 -22.44 -12.07
N GLY A 207 -12.43 -22.58 -11.42
CA GLY A 207 -12.98 -23.86 -10.96
C GLY A 207 -12.32 -24.33 -9.67
N THR A 208 -12.92 -25.31 -8.99
CA THR A 208 -12.26 -25.99 -7.86
C THR A 208 -11.01 -26.71 -8.38
N PRO A 209 -9.80 -26.39 -7.87
CA PRO A 209 -8.64 -27.25 -8.09
C PRO A 209 -9.02 -28.67 -7.66
N SER A 210 -8.73 -29.67 -8.48
CA SER A 210 -8.98 -31.09 -8.18
C SER A 210 -8.07 -31.65 -7.07
N VAL A 211 -7.59 -30.81 -6.16
CA VAL A 211 -6.70 -31.19 -5.07
C VAL A 211 -7.58 -31.47 -3.85
N PRO A 212 -7.73 -32.73 -3.41
CA PRO A 212 -8.43 -33.00 -2.17
C PRO A 212 -7.73 -32.24 -1.04
N ILE A 213 -8.53 -31.55 -0.23
CA ILE A 213 -8.08 -30.97 1.04
C ILE A 213 -7.85 -32.13 2.01
N THR A 214 -6.79 -32.90 1.77
CA THR A 214 -6.23 -33.82 2.77
C THR A 214 -5.14 -33.04 3.50
N PRO A 215 -5.34 -32.68 4.77
CA PRO A 215 -4.27 -32.15 5.60
C PRO A 215 -3.11 -33.14 5.55
N LYS A 216 -1.93 -32.69 5.12
CA LYS A 216 -0.72 -33.49 5.24
C LYS A 216 -0.52 -33.74 6.75
N PRO A 217 -0.37 -35.00 7.21
CA PRO A 217 -0.15 -35.25 8.62
C PRO A 217 1.10 -34.49 9.06
N ALA A 218 1.00 -33.78 10.19
CA ALA A 218 2.12 -33.11 10.80
C ALA A 218 3.23 -34.15 11.03
N THR A 219 4.34 -34.01 10.31
CA THR A 219 5.58 -34.73 10.65
C THR A 219 6.12 -34.08 11.92
N GLY A 220 6.25 -34.88 12.97
CA GLY A 220 6.49 -34.45 14.35
C GLY A 220 7.88 -33.89 14.65
#